data_AF-A0A1H2AC58-F1
#
_entry.id   AF-A0A1H2AC58-F1
#
_cell.length_a   1.000
_cell.length_b   1.000
_cell.length_c   1.000
_cell.angle_alpha   90.00
_cell.angle_beta   90.00
_cell.angle_gamma   90.00
#
_symmetry.space_group_name_H-M   'P 1'
#
loop_
_entity.id
_entity.type
_entity.pdbx_description
1 polymer ?
#
loop_
_entity_poly.entity_id
_entity_poly.type
_entity_poly.pdbx_seq_one_letter_code
_entity_poly.pdbx_strand_id
1 'polypeptide(L)'
;MQEYQPYQPPAYPVTFAVDYPDRPLNRLTTFFRLIVAIPIFIVLGSVAGGTWQWSYDEGEAAAAGAGGLLFFGPLLLIVFRQKYPRWWFDWNLELQRFANRVGTYVLLMNDRYPSTDDHQSVHLDYRYPEVRTELNRWLPLVKWLLAIPHYIVLFFLHIGLLVAVIVTWFAVLFTGRYPRGLFDYVEGVLRWQNRVTGYAVTLVTDQYPPFRLAP
;
A
#
# COMPACT_ATOMS: atom_id res chain seq x y z
N MET A 1 16.57 8.18 42.11
CA MET A 1 17.13 8.13 40.74
C MET A 1 15.93 7.94 39.82
N GLN A 2 15.58 8.97 39.03
CA GLN A 2 14.50 8.85 38.05
C GLN A 2 15.02 7.99 36.89
N GLU A 3 14.33 6.90 36.58
CA GLU A 3 14.66 6.07 35.42
C GLU A 3 14.62 6.94 34.16
N TYR A 4 15.74 7.03 33.46
CA TYR A 4 15.80 7.63 32.13
C TYR A 4 15.00 6.71 31.20
N GLN A 5 13.72 7.03 31.00
CA GLN A 5 12.94 6.47 29.90
C GLN A 5 13.52 7.08 28.62
N PRO A 6 14.24 6.31 27.77
CA PRO A 6 14.74 6.85 26.53
C PRO A 6 13.54 7.40 25.73
N TYR A 7 13.65 8.64 25.26
CA TYR A 7 12.66 9.22 24.36
C TYR A 7 12.52 8.31 23.14
N GLN A 8 11.46 7.50 23.11
CA GLN A 8 11.06 6.79 21.90
C GLN A 8 10.31 7.80 21.04
N PRO A 9 10.86 8.23 19.88
CA PRO A 9 10.11 9.10 19.00
C PRO A 9 8.78 8.44 18.67
N PRO A 10 7.67 9.21 18.60
CA PRO A 10 6.36 8.65 18.33
C PRO A 10 6.42 7.87 17.02
N ALA A 11 5.93 6.63 17.05
CA ALA A 11 5.86 5.78 15.87
C ALA A 11 5.09 6.50 14.76
N TYR A 12 5.58 6.39 13.52
CA TYR A 12 4.94 7.02 12.38
C TYR A 12 3.47 6.54 12.26
N PRO A 13 2.49 7.42 11.95
CA PRO A 13 1.05 7.07 12.00
C PRO A 13 0.58 5.95 11.06
N VAL A 14 1.44 5.55 10.12
CA VAL A 14 1.22 4.42 9.21
C VAL A 14 2.21 3.32 9.55
N THR A 15 1.66 2.17 9.94
CA THR A 15 2.45 0.96 10.23
C THR A 15 2.09 -0.12 9.21
N PHE A 16 3.10 -0.87 8.77
CA PHE A 16 2.95 -1.94 7.80
C PHE A 16 3.93 -3.04 8.17
N ALA A 17 3.48 -4.29 8.33
CA ALA A 17 4.36 -5.44 8.52
C ALA A 17 3.80 -6.66 7.77
N VAL A 18 4.69 -7.56 7.38
CA VAL A 18 4.30 -8.83 6.74
C VAL A 18 4.89 -9.99 7.52
N ASP A 19 4.05 -10.96 7.88
CA ASP A 19 4.52 -12.17 8.55
C ASP A 19 5.37 -12.99 7.60
N TYR A 20 6.59 -13.30 8.02
CA TYR A 20 7.45 -14.16 7.23
C TYR A 20 6.94 -15.61 7.25
N PRO A 21 6.89 -16.31 6.10
CA PRO A 21 6.48 -17.71 6.07
C PRO A 21 7.59 -18.65 6.59
N ASP A 22 7.49 -19.10 7.84
CA ASP A 22 8.40 -20.10 8.44
C ASP A 22 8.20 -21.54 7.91
N ARG A 23 7.56 -21.68 6.75
CA ARG A 23 7.27 -22.95 6.07
C ARG A 23 7.69 -22.88 4.60
N PRO A 24 7.93 -24.02 3.93
CA PRO A 24 8.17 -24.01 2.50
C PRO A 24 6.94 -23.48 1.75
N LEU A 25 7.18 -22.60 0.78
CA LEU A 25 6.20 -22.06 -0.15
C LEU A 25 5.87 -23.08 -1.24
N ASN A 26 4.62 -23.09 -1.69
CA ASN A 26 4.17 -23.96 -2.77
C ASN A 26 4.79 -23.56 -4.12
N ARG A 27 5.55 -24.49 -4.72
CA ARG A 27 6.27 -24.27 -5.99
C ARG A 27 5.34 -24.13 -7.19
N LEU A 28 4.24 -24.88 -7.22
CA LEU A 28 3.28 -24.87 -8.33
C LEU A 28 2.56 -23.52 -8.42
N THR A 29 2.05 -23.04 -7.27
CA THR A 29 1.39 -21.73 -7.22
C THR A 29 2.38 -20.58 -7.40
N THR A 30 3.66 -20.78 -7.05
CA THR A 30 4.75 -19.83 -7.36
C THR A 30 5.03 -19.77 -8.86
N PHE A 31 5.10 -20.92 -9.54
CA PHE A 31 5.35 -20.97 -10.99
C PHE A 31 4.22 -20.30 -11.77
N PHE A 32 2.96 -20.64 -11.45
CA PHE A 32 1.78 -20.10 -12.12
C PHE A 32 1.23 -18.81 -11.46
N ARG A 33 2.01 -18.13 -10.62
CA ARG A 33 1.53 -17.05 -9.76
C ARG A 33 0.75 -15.97 -10.50
N LEU A 34 1.28 -15.51 -11.64
CA LEU A 34 0.66 -14.44 -12.44
C LEU A 34 -0.68 -14.88 -13.04
N ILE A 35 -0.79 -16.13 -13.48
CA ILE A 35 -2.03 -16.67 -14.04
C ILE A 35 -3.09 -16.83 -12.94
N VAL A 36 -2.69 -17.38 -11.79
CA VAL A 36 -3.59 -17.55 -10.65
C VAL A 36 -4.02 -16.20 -10.06
N ALA A 37 -3.20 -15.14 -10.21
CA ALA A 37 -3.54 -13.79 -9.75
C ALA A 37 -4.55 -13.05 -10.65
N ILE A 38 -4.85 -13.53 -11.86
CA ILE A 38 -5.75 -12.83 -12.80
C ILE A 38 -7.13 -12.52 -12.17
N PRO A 39 -7.84 -13.49 -11.53
CA PRO A 39 -9.15 -13.19 -10.96
C PRO A 39 -9.08 -12.14 -9.86
N ILE A 40 -8.07 -12.19 -8.99
CA ILE A 40 -7.94 -11.20 -7.91
C ILE A 40 -7.52 -9.83 -8.44
N PHE A 41 -6.78 -9.74 -9.55
CA PHE A 41 -6.51 -8.47 -10.22
C PHE A 41 -7.77 -7.86 -10.82
N ILE A 42 -8.68 -8.65 -11.38
CA ILE A 42 -9.98 -8.16 -11.86
C ILE A 42 -10.80 -7.59 -10.70
N VAL A 43 -10.87 -8.32 -9.58
CA VAL A 43 -11.57 -7.86 -8.37
C VAL A 43 -10.92 -6.60 -7.83
N LEU A 44 -9.60 -6.57 -7.65
CA LEU A 44 -8.88 -5.40 -7.15
C LEU A 44 -9.06 -4.19 -8.09
N GLY A 45 -8.94 -4.38 -9.39
CA GLY A 45 -9.12 -3.32 -10.39
C GLY A 45 -10.55 -2.76 -10.40
N SER A 46 -11.56 -3.60 -10.18
CA SER A 46 -12.95 -3.14 -10.12
C SER A 46 -13.24 -2.33 -8.84
N VAL A 47 -12.68 -2.70 -7.68
CA VAL A 47 -12.91 -2.00 -6.40
C VAL A 47 -11.96 -0.83 -6.14
N ALA A 48 -10.73 -0.88 -6.67
CA ALA A 48 -9.75 0.22 -6.57
C ALA A 48 -10.08 1.38 -7.52
N GLY A 49 -11.16 1.24 -8.30
CA GLY A 49 -11.72 2.30 -9.10
C GLY A 49 -11.09 2.47 -10.46
N GLY A 50 -10.78 1.34 -11.13
CA GLY A 50 -10.42 1.30 -12.53
C GLY A 50 -11.42 2.08 -13.39
N THR A 51 -10.93 3.07 -14.12
CA THR A 51 -11.66 3.74 -15.18
C THR A 51 -11.80 2.78 -16.36
N TRP A 52 -12.94 2.10 -16.46
CA TRP A 52 -13.27 1.33 -17.66
C TRP A 52 -13.75 2.31 -18.72
N GLN A 53 -12.88 2.67 -19.66
CA GLN A 53 -13.26 3.44 -20.84
C GLN A 53 -13.90 2.51 -21.86
N TRP A 54 -15.18 2.71 -22.14
CA TRP A 54 -15.87 2.05 -23.25
C TRP A 54 -16.11 3.12 -24.32
N SER A 55 -15.52 2.93 -25.49
CA SER A 55 -15.73 3.83 -26.64
C SER A 55 -16.88 3.28 -27.48
N TYR A 56 -17.88 4.13 -27.73
CA TYR A 56 -18.81 3.98 -28.84
C TYR A 56 -18.48 5.07 -29.87
N ASP A 57 -18.74 4.80 -31.16
CA ASP A 57 -18.23 5.52 -32.33
C ASP A 57 -18.39 7.07 -32.34
N GLU A 58 -19.19 7.70 -31.48
CA GLU A 58 -19.47 9.15 -31.54
C GLU A 58 -19.51 9.91 -30.19
N GLY A 59 -18.73 9.51 -29.17
CA GLY A 59 -18.63 10.34 -27.96
C GLY A 59 -17.40 10.11 -27.09
N GLU A 60 -16.76 11.19 -26.64
CA GLU A 60 -15.80 11.14 -25.53
C GLU A 60 -16.55 10.73 -24.26
N ALA A 61 -16.40 9.46 -23.88
CA ALA A 61 -16.80 9.01 -22.56
C ALA A 61 -15.88 9.69 -21.53
N ALA A 62 -16.39 10.73 -20.86
CA ALA A 62 -15.78 11.28 -19.66
C ALA A 62 -15.75 10.16 -18.59
N ALA A 63 -14.64 9.45 -18.53
CA ALA A 63 -14.46 8.35 -17.60
C ALA A 63 -14.08 8.93 -16.22
N ALA A 64 -15.08 9.25 -15.41
CA ALA A 64 -14.89 9.46 -13.98
C ALA A 64 -14.90 8.08 -13.29
N GLY A 65 -13.74 7.45 -13.19
CA GLY A 65 -13.58 6.18 -12.48
C GLY A 65 -13.74 6.37 -10.97
N ALA A 66 -14.23 5.36 -10.27
CA ALA A 66 -14.43 5.41 -8.83
C ALA A 66 -13.13 5.73 -8.04
N GLY A 67 -11.95 5.58 -8.65
CA GLY A 67 -10.65 5.92 -8.04
C GLY A 67 -10.50 7.41 -7.74
N GLY A 68 -11.11 8.28 -8.55
CA GLY A 68 -11.17 9.72 -8.27
C GLY A 68 -11.96 10.03 -6.99
N LEU A 69 -13.02 9.28 -6.70
CA LEU A 69 -13.79 9.46 -5.47
C LEU A 69 -12.93 9.14 -4.24
N LEU A 70 -12.11 8.08 -4.29
CA LEU A 70 -11.28 7.63 -3.17
C LEU A 70 -10.28 8.67 -2.67
N PHE A 71 -9.79 9.51 -3.58
CA PHE A 71 -8.87 10.61 -3.28
C PHE A 71 -9.56 11.98 -3.17
N PHE A 72 -10.26 12.40 -4.22
CA PHE A 72 -10.82 13.75 -4.31
C PHE A 72 -11.96 13.97 -3.31
N GLY A 73 -12.74 12.93 -2.99
CA GLY A 73 -13.81 13.02 -1.98
C GLY A 73 -13.28 13.45 -0.61
N PRO A 74 -12.37 12.67 0.01
CA PRO A 74 -11.71 13.04 1.26
C PRO A 74 -10.95 14.37 1.17
N LEU A 75 -10.24 14.62 0.06
CA LEU A 75 -9.50 15.87 -0.14
C LEU A 75 -10.41 17.10 -0.04
N LEU A 76 -11.52 17.12 -0.79
CA LEU A 76 -12.45 18.24 -0.79
C LEU A 76 -13.13 18.40 0.57
N LEU A 77 -13.48 17.30 1.24
CA LEU A 77 -14.06 17.34 2.58
C LEU A 77 -13.06 17.84 3.64
N ILE A 78 -11.78 17.53 3.52
CA ILE A 78 -10.74 18.09 4.40
C ILE A 78 -10.57 19.59 4.12
N VAL A 79 -10.48 20.00 2.85
CA VAL A 79 -10.31 21.40 2.45
C VAL A 79 -11.48 22.28 2.88
N PHE A 80 -12.72 21.87 2.56
CA PHE A 80 -13.91 22.70 2.76
C PHE A 80 -14.61 22.47 4.09
N ARG A 81 -14.54 21.24 4.63
CA ARG A 81 -15.30 20.84 5.84
C ARG A 81 -14.40 20.46 7.02
N GLN A 82 -13.08 20.39 6.84
CA GLN A 82 -12.12 19.88 7.83
C GLN A 82 -12.62 18.58 8.47
N LYS A 83 -13.15 17.68 7.63
CA LYS A 83 -13.75 16.42 8.04
C LYS A 83 -13.29 15.30 7.13
N TYR A 84 -12.89 14.19 7.73
CA TYR A 84 -12.65 12.93 7.06
C TYR A 84 -13.71 11.93 7.57
N PRO A 85 -14.72 11.57 6.76
CA PRO A 85 -15.73 10.61 7.20
C PRO A 85 -15.10 9.25 7.55
N ARG A 86 -15.53 8.66 8.68
CA ARG A 86 -15.05 7.35 9.16
C ARG A 86 -15.24 6.24 8.13
N TRP A 87 -16.45 6.09 7.59
CA TRP A 87 -16.74 5.09 6.57
C TRP A 87 -15.85 5.18 5.33
N TRP A 88 -15.43 6.40 4.94
CA TRP A 88 -14.57 6.62 3.79
C TRP A 88 -13.12 6.26 4.11
N PHE A 89 -12.66 6.68 5.30
CA PHE A 89 -11.36 6.28 5.83
C PHE A 89 -11.26 4.76 5.95
N ASP A 90 -12.27 4.11 6.52
CA ASP A 90 -12.32 2.66 6.73
C ASP A 90 -12.29 1.94 5.37
N TRP A 91 -13.04 2.42 4.38
CA TRP A 91 -12.97 1.90 3.01
C TRP A 91 -11.58 2.04 2.39
N ASN A 92 -10.96 3.21 2.49
CA ASN A 92 -9.61 3.45 1.97
C ASN A 92 -8.56 2.54 2.66
N LEU A 93 -8.70 2.34 3.97
CA LEU A 93 -7.83 1.45 4.75
C LEU A 93 -8.01 -0.01 4.32
N GLU A 94 -9.25 -0.50 4.23
CA GLU A 94 -9.53 -1.88 3.84
C GLU A 94 -9.14 -2.17 2.40
N LEU A 95 -9.40 -1.24 1.48
CA LEU A 95 -8.96 -1.34 0.10
C LEU A 95 -7.44 -1.44 0.01
N GLN A 96 -6.70 -0.65 0.80
CA GLN A 96 -5.24 -0.76 0.83
C GLN A 96 -4.75 -2.04 1.49
N ARG A 97 -5.39 -2.51 2.56
CA ARG A 97 -5.09 -3.82 3.16
C ARG A 97 -5.23 -4.92 2.12
N PHE A 98 -6.34 -4.91 1.37
CA PHE A 98 -6.59 -5.86 0.29
C PHE A 98 -5.55 -5.73 -0.84
N ALA A 99 -5.25 -4.53 -1.31
CA ALA A 99 -4.21 -4.29 -2.32
C ALA A 99 -2.84 -4.81 -1.88
N ASN A 100 -2.47 -4.61 -0.61
CA ASN A 100 -1.22 -5.14 -0.06
C ASN A 100 -1.24 -6.67 0.11
N ARG A 101 -2.39 -7.29 0.43
CA ARG A 101 -2.54 -8.77 0.41
C ARG A 101 -2.30 -9.32 -1.00
N VAL A 102 -2.88 -8.67 -2.02
CA VAL A 102 -2.63 -9.03 -3.43
C VAL A 102 -1.16 -8.81 -3.80
N GLY A 103 -0.58 -7.67 -3.39
CA GLY A 103 0.82 -7.34 -3.60
C GLY A 103 1.76 -8.39 -3.00
N THR A 104 1.61 -8.74 -1.73
CA THR A 104 2.46 -9.74 -1.06
C THR A 104 2.35 -11.13 -1.70
N TYR A 105 1.17 -11.51 -2.19
CA TYR A 105 0.98 -12.75 -2.96
C TYR A 105 1.78 -12.73 -4.27
N VAL A 106 1.65 -11.67 -5.08
CA VAL A 106 2.35 -11.51 -6.36
C VAL A 106 3.87 -11.41 -6.16
N LEU A 107 4.30 -10.74 -5.09
CA LEU A 107 5.69 -10.60 -4.69
C LEU A 107 6.27 -11.85 -3.99
N LEU A 108 5.50 -12.94 -3.98
CA LEU A 108 5.87 -14.26 -3.46
C LEU A 108 6.07 -14.35 -1.95
N MET A 109 5.75 -13.30 -1.19
CA MET A 109 5.95 -13.22 0.26
C MET A 109 5.02 -14.17 1.02
N ASN A 110 3.89 -14.56 0.41
CA ASN A 110 2.98 -15.57 0.92
C ASN A 110 2.42 -16.41 -0.23
N ASP A 111 2.16 -17.70 -0.01
CA ASP A 111 1.57 -18.60 -1.01
C ASP A 111 0.07 -18.85 -0.84
N ARG A 112 -0.54 -18.36 0.24
CA ARG A 112 -2.00 -18.37 0.42
C ARG A 112 -2.65 -17.36 -0.52
N TYR A 113 -3.71 -17.80 -1.20
CA TYR A 113 -4.49 -16.92 -2.06
C TYR A 113 -5.06 -15.74 -1.25
N PRO A 114 -5.02 -14.49 -1.77
CA PRO A 114 -5.46 -13.32 -1.02
C PRO A 114 -6.93 -13.41 -0.62
N SER A 115 -7.21 -13.29 0.68
CA SER A 115 -8.59 -13.20 1.19
C SER A 115 -9.10 -11.75 1.10
N THR A 116 -10.40 -11.60 0.88
CA THR A 116 -11.07 -10.29 0.77
C THR A 116 -11.43 -9.71 2.13
N ASP A 117 -11.66 -10.55 3.13
CA ASP A 117 -12.21 -10.21 4.44
C ASP A 117 -11.29 -10.63 5.60
N ASP A 118 -10.51 -11.70 5.45
CA ASP A 118 -9.64 -12.17 6.53
C ASP A 118 -8.38 -11.31 6.71
N HIS A 119 -8.02 -11.10 7.98
CA HIS A 119 -6.69 -10.63 8.37
C HIS A 119 -5.66 -11.76 8.16
N GLN A 120 -5.00 -11.71 7.00
CA GLN A 120 -3.91 -12.63 6.66
C GLN A 120 -2.55 -12.09 7.14
N SER A 121 -1.46 -12.50 6.51
CA SER A 121 -0.07 -12.16 6.83
C SER A 121 0.30 -10.69 6.66
N VAL A 122 -0.67 -9.77 6.48
CA VAL A 122 -0.44 -8.35 6.22
C VAL A 122 -1.07 -7.53 7.33
N HIS A 123 -0.24 -6.80 8.06
CA HIS A 123 -0.63 -5.92 9.15
C HIS A 123 -0.43 -4.48 8.69
N LEU A 124 -1.48 -3.83 8.20
CA LEU A 124 -1.48 -2.42 7.83
C LEU A 124 -2.46 -1.67 8.73
N ASP A 125 -1.93 -0.76 9.54
CA ASP A 125 -2.74 0.04 10.45
C ASP A 125 -2.47 1.53 10.28
N TYR A 126 -3.57 2.28 10.22
CA TYR A 126 -3.58 3.73 10.22
C TYR A 126 -4.14 4.24 11.53
N ARG A 127 -3.41 5.15 12.18
CA ARG A 127 -4.02 5.95 13.23
C ARG A 127 -5.01 6.92 12.59
N TYR A 128 -6.27 6.86 12.99
CA TYR A 128 -7.26 7.83 12.53
C TYR A 128 -6.88 9.25 13.00
N PRO A 129 -6.75 10.23 12.09
CA PRO A 129 -6.31 11.57 12.45
C PRO A 129 -7.44 12.41 13.05
N GLU A 130 -7.09 13.24 14.02
CA GLU A 130 -7.97 14.32 14.46
C GLU A 130 -7.91 15.47 13.46
N VAL A 131 -8.78 15.45 12.46
CA VAL A 131 -8.71 16.31 11.26
C VAL A 131 -8.61 17.81 11.55
N ARG A 132 -9.18 18.29 12.66
CA ARG A 132 -9.16 19.73 13.00
C ARG A 132 -7.86 20.19 13.64
N THR A 133 -7.16 19.30 14.35
CA THR A 133 -5.98 19.61 15.16
C THR A 133 -4.70 19.14 14.49
N GLU A 134 -4.75 18.02 13.77
CA GLU A 134 -3.58 17.34 13.20
C GLU A 134 -3.43 17.49 11.69
N LEU A 135 -4.50 17.85 10.98
CA LEU A 135 -4.47 18.03 9.51
C LEU A 135 -4.68 19.50 9.12
N ASN A 136 -3.74 20.02 8.35
CA ASN A 136 -3.84 21.31 7.71
C ASN A 136 -4.78 21.20 6.51
N ARG A 137 -5.77 22.10 6.43
CA ARG A 137 -6.81 22.06 5.39
C ARG A 137 -6.27 22.22 3.96
N TRP A 138 -5.20 22.99 3.76
CA TRP A 138 -4.68 23.34 2.43
C TRP A 138 -3.54 22.43 2.00
N LEU A 139 -2.86 21.81 2.96
CA LEU A 139 -1.71 20.96 2.69
C LEU A 139 -2.03 19.80 1.72
N PRO A 140 -3.18 19.11 1.79
CA PRO A 140 -3.54 18.06 0.81
C PRO A 140 -3.39 18.47 -0.66
N LEU A 141 -3.61 19.76 -0.99
CA LEU A 141 -3.47 20.27 -2.36
C LEU A 141 -2.02 20.31 -2.86
N VAL A 142 -1.05 20.30 -1.96
CA VAL A 142 0.39 20.36 -2.28
C VAL A 142 1.14 19.09 -1.89
N LYS A 143 0.55 18.19 -1.10
CA LYS A 143 1.23 16.95 -0.65
C LYS A 143 1.72 16.08 -1.79
N TRP A 144 0.95 15.97 -2.87
CA TRP A 144 1.35 15.18 -4.05
C TRP A 144 2.61 15.75 -4.73
N LEU A 145 2.80 17.08 -4.69
CA LEU A 145 4.03 17.74 -5.15
C LEU A 145 5.20 17.47 -4.19
N LEU A 146 4.96 17.56 -2.88
CA LEU A 146 5.96 17.27 -1.85
C LEU A 146 6.39 15.79 -1.83
N ALA A 147 5.55 14.89 -2.35
CA ALA A 147 5.84 13.47 -2.50
C ALA A 147 6.70 13.15 -3.75
N ILE A 148 6.98 14.10 -4.64
CA ILE A 148 7.81 13.88 -5.83
C ILE A 148 9.18 13.25 -5.50
N PRO A 149 9.96 13.75 -4.52
CA PRO A 149 11.22 13.12 -4.16
C PRO A 149 11.05 11.66 -3.72
N HIS A 150 9.94 11.32 -3.05
CA HIS A 150 9.64 9.93 -2.68
C HIS A 150 9.33 9.07 -3.90
N TYR A 151 8.55 9.57 -4.87
CA TYR A 151 8.24 8.82 -6.09
C TYR A 151 9.51 8.50 -6.88
N ILE A 152 10.46 9.43 -6.96
CA ILE A 152 11.74 9.20 -7.63
C ILE A 152 12.53 8.07 -6.93
N VAL A 153 12.66 8.11 -5.61
CA VAL A 153 13.42 7.08 -4.89
C VAL A 153 12.70 5.73 -4.92
N LEU A 154 11.38 5.72 -4.72
CA LEU A 154 10.56 4.51 -4.82
C LEU A 154 10.63 3.90 -6.22
N PHE A 155 10.70 4.69 -7.28
CA PHE A 155 10.90 4.18 -8.64
C PHE A 155 12.16 3.31 -8.75
N PHE A 156 13.31 3.80 -8.27
CA PHE A 156 14.55 3.01 -8.26
C PHE A 156 14.47 1.79 -7.35
N LEU A 157 13.83 1.92 -6.18
CA LEU A 157 13.61 0.79 -5.29
C LEU A 157 12.69 -0.27 -5.92
N HIS A 158 11.69 0.12 -6.72
CA HIS A 158 10.84 -0.80 -7.45
C HIS A 158 11.59 -1.56 -8.54
N ILE A 159 12.61 -0.96 -9.16
CA ILE A 159 13.52 -1.69 -10.06
C ILE A 159 14.26 -2.77 -9.27
N GLY A 160 14.83 -2.43 -8.11
CA GLY A 160 15.47 -3.42 -7.23
C GLY A 160 14.50 -4.51 -6.76
N LEU A 161 13.24 -4.15 -6.50
CA LEU A 161 12.18 -5.09 -6.10
C LEU A 161 11.82 -6.04 -7.24
N LEU A 162 11.76 -5.57 -8.49
CA LEU A 162 11.55 -6.43 -9.64
C LEU A 162 12.66 -7.48 -9.76
N VAL A 163 13.92 -7.07 -9.60
CA VAL A 163 15.06 -7.99 -9.58
C VAL A 163 14.95 -8.97 -8.41
N ALA A 164 14.62 -8.49 -7.21
CA ALA A 164 14.44 -9.31 -6.02
C ALA A 164 13.34 -10.38 -6.21
N VAL A 165 12.22 -10.03 -6.86
CA VAL A 165 11.13 -10.96 -7.17
C VAL A 165 11.59 -12.04 -8.13
N ILE A 166 12.34 -11.69 -9.18
CA ILE A 166 12.88 -12.67 -10.14
C ILE A 166 13.83 -13.65 -9.42
N VAL A 167 14.76 -13.13 -8.62
CA VAL A 167 15.70 -13.97 -7.85
C VAL A 167 14.94 -14.85 -6.86
N THR A 168 13.94 -14.29 -6.17
CA THR A 168 13.08 -15.03 -5.24
C THR A 168 12.29 -16.12 -5.94
N TRP A 169 11.76 -15.84 -7.13
CA TRP A 169 11.01 -16.83 -7.91
C TRP A 169 11.85 -18.08 -8.18
N PHE A 170 13.08 -17.92 -8.67
CA PHE A 170 14.01 -19.04 -8.81
C PHE A 170 14.33 -19.70 -7.47
N ALA A 171 14.64 -18.91 -6.44
CA ALA A 171 14.97 -19.43 -5.11
C ALA A 171 13.84 -20.31 -4.55
N VAL A 172 12.58 -19.88 -4.67
CA VAL A 172 11.41 -20.63 -4.21
C VAL A 172 11.18 -21.87 -5.06
N LEU A 173 11.37 -21.83 -6.38
CA LEU A 173 11.20 -23.02 -7.22
C LEU A 173 12.20 -24.13 -6.89
N PHE A 174 13.45 -23.78 -6.58
CA PHE A 174 14.48 -24.77 -6.25
C PHE A 174 14.46 -25.18 -4.78
N THR A 175 14.37 -24.21 -3.87
CA THR A 175 14.53 -24.44 -2.41
C THR A 175 13.20 -24.49 -1.65
N GLY A 176 12.12 -23.97 -2.24
CA GLY A 176 10.85 -23.76 -1.53
C GLY A 176 10.88 -22.64 -0.51
N ARG A 177 11.95 -21.84 -0.40
CA ARG A 177 12.10 -20.81 0.64
C ARG A 177 12.32 -19.43 0.04
N TYR A 178 11.75 -18.42 0.69
CA TYR A 178 12.00 -17.02 0.39
C TYR A 178 13.32 -16.58 1.03
N PRO A 179 14.30 -16.01 0.31
CA PRO A 179 15.53 -15.52 0.93
C PRO A 179 15.25 -14.35 1.90
N ARG A 180 15.61 -14.49 3.19
CA ARG A 180 15.33 -13.50 4.25
C ARG A 180 15.74 -12.06 3.88
N GLY A 181 16.96 -11.86 3.37
CA GLY A 181 17.41 -10.51 3.00
C GLY A 181 16.60 -9.86 1.87
N LEU A 182 16.06 -10.66 0.93
CA LEU A 182 15.16 -10.13 -0.10
C LEU A 182 13.78 -9.84 0.48
N PHE A 183 13.31 -10.65 1.43
CA PHE A 183 12.04 -10.42 2.12
C PHE A 183 12.08 -9.09 2.86
N ASP A 184 13.14 -8.86 3.65
CA ASP A 184 13.31 -7.63 4.44
C ASP A 184 13.39 -6.40 3.53
N TYR A 185 14.05 -6.52 2.39
CA TYR A 185 14.09 -5.47 1.37
C TYR A 185 12.70 -5.17 0.80
N VAL A 186 11.98 -6.19 0.31
CA VAL A 186 10.65 -6.04 -0.29
C VAL A 186 9.65 -5.49 0.74
N GLU A 187 9.65 -6.01 1.96
CA GLU A 187 8.83 -5.51 3.07
C GLU A 187 9.15 -4.04 3.36
N GLY A 188 10.43 -3.67 3.40
CA GLY A 188 10.86 -2.29 3.60
C GLY A 188 10.37 -1.33 2.51
N VAL A 189 10.41 -1.76 1.25
CA VAL A 189 9.90 -0.98 0.11
C VAL A 189 8.39 -0.80 0.22
N LEU A 190 7.65 -1.88 0.50
CA LEU A 190 6.20 -1.81 0.72
C LEU A 190 5.83 -0.93 1.92
N ARG A 191 6.59 -1.01 3.02
CA ARG A 191 6.41 -0.17 4.20
C ARG A 191 6.54 1.31 3.83
N TRP A 192 7.59 1.66 3.09
CA TRP A 192 7.79 3.04 2.66
C TRP A 192 6.71 3.49 1.68
N GLN A 193 6.35 2.67 0.70
CA GLN A 193 5.24 2.94 -0.22
C GLN A 193 3.95 3.23 0.55
N ASN A 194 3.59 2.41 1.54
CA ASN A 194 2.38 2.63 2.36
C ASN A 194 2.45 3.94 3.17
N ARG A 195 3.62 4.34 3.69
CA ARG A 195 3.81 5.64 4.36
C ARG A 195 3.55 6.81 3.41
N VAL A 196 4.04 6.71 2.16
CA VAL A 196 3.84 7.74 1.12
C VAL A 196 2.38 7.78 0.69
N THR A 197 1.74 6.63 0.48
CA THR A 197 0.30 6.57 0.17
C THR A 197 -0.54 7.16 1.30
N GLY A 198 -0.20 6.85 2.55
CA GLY A 198 -0.81 7.45 3.75
C GLY A 198 -0.74 8.97 3.76
N TYR A 199 0.43 9.52 3.44
CA TYR A 199 0.66 10.96 3.41
C TYR A 199 -0.05 11.63 2.23
N ALA A 200 0.18 11.15 1.00
CA ALA A 200 -0.16 11.86 -0.23
C ALA A 200 -1.49 11.47 -0.86
N VAL A 201 -2.02 10.27 -0.59
CA VAL A 201 -3.23 9.73 -1.24
C VAL A 201 -4.37 9.56 -0.24
N THR A 202 -4.20 8.76 0.82
CA THR A 202 -5.28 8.60 1.81
C THR A 202 -5.36 9.73 2.80
N LEU A 203 -4.39 10.65 2.81
CA LEU A 203 -4.39 11.89 3.59
C LEU A 203 -4.56 11.66 5.10
N VAL A 204 -3.99 10.57 5.62
CA VAL A 204 -4.14 10.18 7.04
C VAL A 204 -3.18 10.90 7.97
N THR A 205 -2.12 11.53 7.44
CA THR A 205 -1.14 12.28 8.23
C THR A 205 -0.50 13.42 7.45
N ASP A 206 -0.17 14.49 8.16
CA ASP A 206 0.64 15.62 7.65
C ASP A 206 2.14 15.44 7.93
N GLN A 207 2.54 14.42 8.70
CA GLN A 207 3.95 14.13 8.96
C GLN A 207 4.61 13.62 7.68
N TYR A 208 5.73 14.23 7.29
CA TYR A 208 6.43 13.85 6.07
C TYR A 208 7.06 12.45 6.20
N PRO A 209 6.86 11.53 5.21
CA PRO A 209 7.39 10.18 5.30
C PRO A 209 8.93 10.14 5.39
N PRO A 210 9.52 9.43 6.37
CA PRO A 210 10.96 9.31 6.46
C PRO A 210 11.53 8.44 5.32
N PHE A 211 12.68 8.83 4.78
CA PHE A 211 13.42 8.09 3.73
C PHE A 211 14.14 6.87 4.31
N ARG A 212 13.38 5.88 4.80
CA ARG A 212 13.93 4.68 5.43
C ARG A 212 13.02 3.48 5.23
N LEU A 213 13.64 2.32 5.00
CA LEU A 213 12.97 1.02 4.86
C LEU A 213 12.63 0.40 6.23
N ALA A 214 13.40 0.75 7.26
CA ALA A 214 13.23 0.26 8.62
C ALA A 214 11.93 0.79 9.30
N PRO A 215 11.42 0.07 10.31
CA PRO A 215 10.24 0.46 11.11
C PRO A 215 10.35 1.86 11.73
#